data_AF-A0A7S2Z769-F1
#
_entry.id   AF-A0A7S2Z769-F1
#
_cell.length_a   1.000
_cell.length_b   1.000
_cell.length_c   1.000
_cell.angle_alpha   90.00
_cell.angle_beta   90.00
_cell.angle_gamma   90.00
#
_symmetry.space_group_name_H-M   'P 1'
#
loop_
_entity.id
_entity.type
_entity.pdbx_description
1 polymer ?
#
loop_
_entity_poly.entity_id
_entity_poly.type
_entity_poly.pdbx_seq_one_letter_code
_entity_poly.pdbx_strand_id
1 'polypeptide(L)'
;MASASELKAQGNKCFQSGQFEEAIAFFSQAIAADPKNHVLYSNRSAAEASCKRFKEALDDAKMTVELKPDWPKGYSRLGAANVGLGQYEDAVTSYKKGLDIDPTNEQ
;
A
#
# COMPACT_ATOMS: atom_id res chain seq x y z
N MET A 1 -19.30 -1.07 16.61
CA MET A 1 -18.43 -0.51 15.54
C MET A 1 -17.85 -1.67 14.78
N ALA A 2 -17.70 -1.57 13.46
CA ALA A 2 -17.00 -2.60 12.69
C ALA A 2 -15.54 -2.66 13.14
N SER A 3 -14.99 -3.86 13.27
CA SER A 3 -13.57 -4.08 13.58
C SER A 3 -12.69 -3.68 12.39
N ALA A 4 -11.42 -3.37 12.65
CA ALA A 4 -10.44 -3.09 11.60
C ALA A 4 -10.35 -4.23 10.57
N SER A 5 -10.54 -5.49 11.00
CA SER A 5 -10.54 -6.64 10.11
C SER A 5 -11.76 -6.69 9.17
N GLU A 6 -12.95 -6.35 9.66
CA GLU A 6 -14.17 -6.29 8.84
C GLU A 6 -14.07 -5.15 7.82
N LEU A 7 -13.60 -3.97 8.25
CA LEU A 7 -13.37 -2.82 7.37
C LEU A 7 -12.33 -3.14 6.30
N LYS A 8 -11.23 -3.81 6.66
CA LYS A 8 -10.24 -4.31 5.70
C LYS A 8 -10.87 -5.27 4.68
N ALA A 9 -11.71 -6.21 5.13
CA ALA A 9 -12.37 -7.16 4.24
C ALA A 9 -13.32 -6.47 3.24
N GLN A 10 -14.07 -5.45 3.71
CA GLN A 10 -14.91 -4.62 2.85
C GLN A 10 -14.07 -3.83 1.84
N GLY A 11 -12.98 -3.19 2.28
CA GLY A 11 -12.05 -2.47 1.40
C GLY A 11 -11.45 -3.40 0.34
N ASN A 12 -11.04 -4.61 0.71
CA ASN A 12 -10.54 -5.60 -0.24
C ASN A 12 -11.59 -6.00 -1.28
N LYS A 13 -12.85 -6.18 -0.86
CA LYS A 13 -13.96 -6.51 -1.76
C LYS A 13 -14.23 -5.38 -2.77
N CYS A 14 -14.24 -4.13 -2.31
CA CYS A 14 -14.38 -2.95 -3.17
C CYS A 14 -13.21 -2.86 -4.16
N PHE A 15 -11.97 -3.06 -3.68
CA PHE A 15 -10.77 -3.06 -4.52
C PHE A 15 -10.85 -4.12 -5.63
N GLN A 16 -11.23 -5.36 -5.29
CA GLN A 16 -11.41 -6.43 -6.27
C GLN A 16 -12.52 -6.15 -7.28
N SER A 17 -13.50 -5.33 -6.92
CA SER A 17 -14.61 -4.91 -7.78
C SER A 17 -14.30 -3.64 -8.60
N GLY A 18 -13.07 -3.11 -8.51
CA GLY A 18 -12.66 -1.86 -9.18
C GLY A 18 -13.22 -0.58 -8.54
N GLN A 19 -13.89 -0.71 -7.39
CA GLN A 19 -14.45 0.40 -6.61
C GLN A 19 -13.37 0.98 -5.70
N PHE A 20 -12.40 1.66 -6.31
CA PHE A 20 -11.18 2.07 -5.60
C PHE A 20 -11.43 3.20 -4.59
N GLU A 21 -12.34 4.13 -4.85
CA GLU A 21 -12.70 5.20 -3.90
C GLU A 21 -13.32 4.62 -2.62
N GLU A 22 -14.26 3.68 -2.77
CA GLU A 22 -14.88 2.98 -1.65
C GLU A 22 -13.85 2.14 -0.89
N ALA A 23 -12.92 1.50 -1.61
CA ALA A 23 -11.82 0.77 -0.98
C ALA A 23 -10.95 1.69 -0.11
N ILE A 24 -10.58 2.88 -0.61
CA ILE A 24 -9.83 3.89 0.14
C ILE A 24 -10.60 4.32 1.40
N ALA A 25 -11.90 4.54 1.29
CA ALA A 25 -12.74 4.94 2.42
C ALA A 25 -12.77 3.85 3.52
N PHE A 26 -12.92 2.58 3.14
CA PHE A 26 -12.90 1.46 4.09
C PHE A 26 -11.52 1.25 4.71
N PHE A 27 -10.44 1.32 3.93
CA PHE A 27 -9.08 1.20 4.48
C PHE A 27 -8.73 2.36 5.40
N SER A 28 -9.19 3.58 5.11
CA SER A 28 -8.99 4.74 5.99
C SER A 28 -9.68 4.57 7.35
N GLN A 29 -10.91 4.04 7.34
CA GLN A 29 -11.60 3.68 8.59
C GLN A 29 -10.89 2.53 9.33
N ALA A 30 -10.38 1.53 8.60
CA ALA A 30 -9.62 0.44 9.20
C ALA A 30 -8.32 0.94 9.84
N ILE A 31 -7.61 1.88 9.19
CA ILE A 31 -6.40 2.51 9.71
C ILE A 31 -6.70 3.31 10.99
N ALA A 32 -7.82 4.05 11.02
CA ALA A 32 -8.23 4.76 12.23
C ALA A 32 -8.49 3.81 13.41
N ALA A 33 -8.95 2.58 13.13
CA ALA A 33 -9.17 1.55 14.14
C ALA A 33 -7.90 0.76 14.52
N ASP A 34 -6.95 0.58 13.60
CA ASP A 34 -5.68 -0.14 13.81
C ASP A 34 -4.51 0.53 13.04
N PRO A 35 -3.96 1.64 13.56
CA PRO A 35 -2.97 2.46 12.86
C PRO A 35 -1.58 1.84 12.82
N LYS A 36 -1.36 0.68 13.47
CA LYS A 36 -0.07 -0.03 13.43
C LYS A 36 -0.04 -1.16 12.40
N ASN A 37 -1.13 -1.32 11.65
CA ASN A 37 -1.26 -2.39 10.68
C ASN A 37 -0.75 -1.98 9.31
N HIS A 38 0.51 -2.28 9.05
CA HIS A 38 1.18 -2.02 7.76
C HIS A 38 0.41 -2.54 6.54
N VAL A 39 -0.37 -3.62 6.66
CA VAL A 39 -1.17 -4.17 5.54
C VAL A 39 -2.27 -3.20 5.12
N LEU A 40 -2.85 -2.43 6.04
CA LEU A 40 -3.92 -1.48 5.71
C LEU A 40 -3.38 -0.31 4.87
N TYR A 41 -2.22 0.23 5.24
CA TYR A 41 -1.51 1.24 4.45
C TYR A 41 -1.10 0.68 3.08
N SER A 42 -0.58 -0.55 3.02
CA SER A 42 -0.24 -1.21 1.75
C SER A 42 -1.43 -1.35 0.80
N ASN A 43 -2.60 -1.68 1.36
CA ASN A 43 -3.82 -1.84 0.58
C ASN A 43 -4.41 -0.50 0.13
N ARG A 44 -4.38 0.53 0.99
CA ARG A 44 -4.83 1.88 0.62
C ARG A 44 -3.90 2.52 -0.40
N SER A 45 -2.58 2.36 -0.25
CA SER A 45 -1.59 2.74 -1.26
C SER A 45 -1.90 2.15 -2.63
N ALA A 46 -2.22 0.85 -2.69
CA ALA A 46 -2.61 0.22 -3.95
C ALA A 46 -3.89 0.83 -4.55
N ALA A 47 -4.89 1.11 -3.72
CA ALA A 47 -6.15 1.70 -4.16
C ALA A 47 -5.96 3.15 -4.67
N GLU A 48 -5.16 3.94 -3.98
CA GLU A 48 -4.79 5.30 -4.39
C GLU A 48 -4.01 5.30 -5.70
N ALA A 49 -3.05 4.39 -5.88
CA ALA A 49 -2.33 4.22 -7.13
C ALA A 49 -3.26 3.84 -8.30
N SER A 50 -4.26 2.99 -8.07
CA SER A 50 -5.30 2.68 -9.06
C SER A 50 -6.14 3.91 -9.45
N CYS A 51 -6.32 4.87 -8.54
CA CYS A 51 -6.92 6.18 -8.82
C CYS A 51 -5.92 7.22 -9.38
N LYS A 52 -4.68 6.83 -9.69
CA LYS A 52 -3.57 7.72 -10.09
C LYS A 52 -3.20 8.80 -9.07
N ARG A 53 -3.56 8.58 -7.79
CA ARG A 53 -3.19 9.41 -6.64
C ARG A 53 -1.84 8.96 -6.10
N PHE A 54 -0.80 9.13 -6.92
CA PHE A 54 0.50 8.52 -6.66
C PHE A 54 1.24 9.15 -5.49
N LYS A 55 0.93 10.41 -5.14
CA LYS A 55 1.54 11.08 -3.99
C LYS A 55 1.03 10.49 -2.67
N GLU A 56 -0.28 10.32 -2.57
CA GLU A 56 -0.94 9.68 -1.44
C GLU A 56 -0.49 8.21 -1.33
N ALA A 57 -0.45 7.50 -2.47
CA ALA A 57 0.03 6.13 -2.50
C ALA A 57 1.48 6.00 -2.01
N LEU A 58 2.33 6.99 -2.32
CA LEU A 58 3.72 7.05 -1.86
C LEU A 58 3.78 7.25 -0.33
N ASP A 59 2.96 8.14 0.22
CA ASP A 59 2.94 8.41 1.67
C ASP A 59 2.49 7.16 2.46
N ASP A 60 1.48 6.43 1.97
CA ASP A 60 1.05 5.17 2.58
C ASP A 60 2.09 4.04 2.40
N ALA A 61 2.76 4.00 1.26
CA ALA A 61 3.84 3.03 1.03
C ALA A 61 5.02 3.26 1.98
N LYS A 62 5.39 4.53 2.23
CA LYS A 62 6.39 4.90 3.23
C LYS A 62 5.99 4.45 4.63
N MET A 63 4.74 4.70 5.03
CA MET A 63 4.22 4.24 6.31
C MET A 63 4.25 2.71 6.43
N THR A 64 3.98 1.99 5.33
CA THR A 64 4.06 0.53 5.28
C THR A 64 5.47 0.03 5.63
N VAL A 65 6.51 0.59 5.00
CA VAL A 65 7.91 0.17 5.23
C VAL A 65 8.46 0.69 6.56
N GLU A 66 7.95 1.80 7.08
CA GLU A 66 8.27 2.29 8.43
C GLU A 66 7.74 1.33 9.51
N LEU A 67 6.48 0.90 9.38
CA LEU A 67 5.84 -0.03 10.31
C LEU A 67 6.39 -1.45 10.22
N LYS A 68 6.80 -1.88 9.00
CA LYS A 68 7.29 -3.25 8.75
C LYS A 68 8.44 -3.23 7.73
N PRO A 69 9.67 -2.89 8.16
CA PRO A 69 10.82 -2.71 7.26
C PRO A 69 11.39 -4.00 6.69
N ASP A 70 10.98 -5.16 7.21
CA ASP A 70 11.36 -6.51 6.77
C ASP A 70 10.27 -7.17 5.92
N TRP A 71 9.27 -6.41 5.45
CA TRP A 71 8.21 -6.94 4.59
C TRP A 71 8.37 -6.48 3.14
N PRO A 72 8.71 -7.40 2.22
CA PRO A 72 9.17 -7.04 0.88
C PRO A 72 8.06 -6.38 0.04
N LYS A 73 6.79 -6.74 0.26
CA LYS A 73 5.62 -6.12 -0.39
C LYS A 73 5.45 -4.62 -0.10
N GLY A 74 5.93 -4.13 1.05
CA GLY A 74 5.91 -2.70 1.35
C GLY A 74 6.79 -1.90 0.38
N TYR A 75 7.97 -2.43 0.07
CA TYR A 75 8.89 -1.84 -0.90
C TYR A 75 8.38 -1.94 -2.34
N SER A 76 7.61 -2.98 -2.65
CA SER A 76 6.87 -3.08 -3.91
C SER A 76 5.88 -1.94 -4.10
N ARG A 77 5.13 -1.58 -3.05
CA ARG A 77 4.21 -0.42 -3.08
C ARG A 77 4.97 0.89 -3.25
N LEU A 78 6.09 1.02 -2.54
CA LEU A 78 6.95 2.21 -2.61
C LEU A 78 7.50 2.40 -4.02
N GLY A 79 7.99 1.33 -4.64
CA GLY A 79 8.45 1.33 -6.02
C GLY A 79 7.33 1.68 -7.00
N ALA A 80 6.14 1.09 -6.85
CA ALA A 80 5.01 1.35 -7.73
C ALA A 80 4.53 2.81 -7.68
N ALA A 81 4.47 3.40 -6.48
CA ALA A 81 4.11 4.80 -6.30
C ALA A 81 5.15 5.74 -6.94
N ASN A 82 6.45 5.46 -6.73
CA ASN A 82 7.54 6.22 -7.36
C ASN A 82 7.50 6.13 -8.90
N VAL A 83 7.19 4.96 -9.46
CA VAL A 83 6.97 4.81 -10.92
C VAL A 83 5.83 5.70 -11.39
N GLY A 84 4.70 5.73 -10.68
CA GLY A 84 3.56 6.58 -11.00
C GLY A 84 3.88 8.08 -10.96
N LEU A 85 4.83 8.48 -10.12
CA LEU A 85 5.35 9.86 -10.02
C LEU A 85 6.48 10.18 -11.03
N GLY A 86 6.95 9.20 -11.81
CA GLY A 86 8.10 9.34 -12.69
C GLY A 86 9.46 9.37 -11.98
N GLN A 87 9.51 8.99 -10.70
CA GLN A 87 10.70 8.92 -9.86
C GLN A 87 11.40 7.57 -10.01
N TYR A 88 11.90 7.29 -11.22
CA TYR A 88 12.38 5.95 -11.57
C TYR A 88 13.60 5.47 -10.76
N GLU A 89 14.49 6.38 -10.37
CA GLU A 89 15.67 6.05 -9.55
C GLU A 89 15.27 5.58 -8.15
N ASP A 90 14.32 6.29 -7.53
CA ASP A 90 13.76 5.92 -6.23
C ASP A 90 12.95 4.61 -6.31
N ALA A 91 12.25 4.39 -7.43
CA ALA A 91 11.54 3.14 -7.68
C ALA A 91 12.49 1.94 -7.75
N VAL A 92 13.58 2.04 -8.52
CA VAL A 92 14.61 1.00 -8.63
C VAL A 92 15.22 0.70 -7.26
N THR A 93 15.54 1.74 -6.49
CA THR A 93 16.07 1.59 -5.13
C THR A 93 15.10 0.84 -4.22
N SER A 94 13.81 1.18 -4.30
CA SER A 94 12.75 0.52 -3.54
C SER A 94 12.63 -0.96 -3.91
N TYR A 95 12.51 -1.28 -5.20
CA TYR A 95 12.38 -2.67 -5.64
C TYR A 95 13.60 -3.53 -5.30
N LYS A 96 14.81 -2.99 -5.47
CA LYS A 96 16.04 -3.68 -5.05
C LYS A 96 16.00 -4.02 -3.55
N LYS A 97 15.57 -3.07 -2.71
CA LYS A 97 15.44 -3.31 -1.27
C LYS A 97 14.43 -4.42 -0.95
N GLY A 98 13.32 -4.48 -1.69
CA GLY A 98 12.35 -5.58 -1.58
C GLY A 98 12.95 -6.94 -1.95
N LEU A 99 13.73 -7.00 -3.03
CA LEU A 99 14.43 -8.20 -3.48
C LEU A 99 15.57 -8.64 -2.54
N ASP A 100 16.26 -7.68 -1.91
CA ASP A 100 17.28 -7.98 -0.89
C ASP A 100 16.67 -8.67 0.33
N ILE A 101 15.41 -8.37 0.66
CA ILE A 101 14.66 -8.99 1.76
C ILE A 101 14.12 -10.35 1.35
N ASP A 102 13.50 -10.42 0.18
CA ASP A 102 12.96 -11.66 -0.39
C ASP A 102 13.26 -11.69 -1.90
N PRO A 103 14.27 -12.47 -2.34
CA PRO A 103 14.63 -12.57 -3.74
C PRO A 103 13.53 -13.13 -4.64
N THR A 104 12.49 -13.75 -4.07
CA THR A 104 11.33 -14.26 -4.82
C THR A 104 10.22 -13.22 -4.99
N ASN A 105 10.34 -12.06 -4.33
CA ASN A 105 9.41 -10.94 -4.46
C ASN A 105 9.70 -10.10 -5.73
N GLU A 106 9.87 -10.79 -6.86
CA GLU A 106 9.95 -10.18 -8.18
C GLU A 106 8.64 -9.43 -8.49
N GLN A 107 8.75 -8.23 -9.06
CA GLN A 107 7.65 -7.29 -9.30
C GLN A 107 7.23 -7.27 -10.76
#